data_AF-A0A7W5B884-F1
#
_entry.id   AF-A0A7W5B884-F1
#
_cell.length_a   1.000
_cell.length_b   1.000
_cell.length_c   1.000
_cell.angle_alpha   90.00
_cell.angle_beta   90.00
_cell.angle_gamma   90.00
#
_symmetry.space_group_name_H-M   'P 1'
#
loop_
_entity.id
_entity.type
_entity.pdbx_description
1 polymer ?
#
loop_
_entity_poly.entity_id
_entity_poly.type
_entity_poly.pdbx_seq_one_letter_code
_entity_poly.pdbx_strand_id
1 'polypeptide(L)'
;MKLKLNKDGSAVVRNGAPVYVLDNGAEREIDGAAAWKLALGKHFETSPVMSSLKIPHDLATAAFSDSFRIEGGKLVAVDKHGIQLYSGTRFGEVANFDEAFAQLVDRYPSKDMILRQSGASSTAVSGGEQGTGNTITRSQFDSMPSASKAKFIKEGGKIVDGATEHSSSPAPARVNGKTITRAAFDVMPHMERAAFFKSGGTIDD
;
A
#
# COMPACT_ATOMS: atom_id res chain seq x y z
N MET A 1 41.92 14.57 6.65
CA MET A 1 40.83 15.56 6.44
C MET A 1 40.58 16.35 7.73
N LYS A 2 40.49 17.68 7.69
CA LYS A 2 40.24 18.56 8.85
C LYS A 2 39.19 19.63 8.52
N LEU A 3 38.36 20.01 9.48
CA LEU A 3 37.41 21.11 9.32
C LEU A 3 38.17 22.44 9.11
N LYS A 4 37.80 23.20 8.08
CA LYS A 4 38.39 24.52 7.85
C LYS A 4 37.77 25.52 8.83
N LEU A 5 38.61 26.28 9.54
CA LEU A 5 38.18 27.28 10.51
C LEU A 5 38.53 28.70 10.03
N ASN A 6 37.70 29.66 10.43
CA ASN A 6 37.91 31.08 10.25
C ASN A 6 38.91 31.60 11.29
N LYS A 7 39.33 32.86 11.18
CA LYS A 7 40.18 33.53 12.18
C LYS A 7 39.59 33.52 13.60
N ASP A 8 38.27 33.47 13.69
CA ASP A 8 37.53 33.45 14.95
C ASP A 8 37.33 32.03 15.52
N GLY A 9 37.96 31.02 14.92
CA GLY A 9 37.82 29.61 15.34
C GLY A 9 36.49 28.95 14.95
N SER A 10 35.60 29.66 14.27
CA SER A 10 34.32 29.14 13.74
C SER A 10 34.52 28.36 12.44
N ALA A 11 33.65 27.42 12.12
CA ALA A 11 33.70 26.66 10.86
C ALA A 11 33.50 27.57 9.63
N VAL A 12 34.31 27.38 8.59
CA VAL A 12 34.02 27.96 7.27
C VAL A 12 32.83 27.20 6.68
N VAL A 13 31.78 27.93 6.31
CA VAL A 13 30.60 27.38 5.65
C VAL A 13 30.51 27.96 4.24
N ARG A 14 30.28 27.12 3.23
CA ARG A 14 29.95 27.54 1.86
C ARG A 14 28.68 26.81 1.41
N ASN A 15 27.72 27.54 0.85
CA ASN A 15 26.40 27.02 0.46
C ASN A 15 25.63 26.33 1.60
N GLY A 16 25.84 26.76 2.86
CA GLY A 16 25.23 26.12 4.03
C GLY A 16 25.94 24.85 4.51
N ALA A 17 26.96 24.36 3.79
CA ALA A 17 27.74 23.18 4.17
C ALA A 17 29.13 23.55 4.74
N PRO A 18 29.62 22.88 5.78
CA PRO A 18 30.97 23.07 6.29
C PRO A 18 32.04 22.68 5.25
N VAL A 19 33.10 23.48 5.17
CA VAL A 19 34.24 23.25 4.28
C VAL A 19 35.34 22.50 5.05
N TYR A 20 35.85 21.44 4.46
CA TYR A 20 36.94 20.62 4.97
C TYR A 20 38.17 20.74 4.08
N VAL A 21 39.35 20.71 4.70
CA VAL A 21 40.65 20.60 4.03
C VAL A 21 41.08 19.13 4.07
N LEU A 22 41.26 18.53 2.90
CA LEU A 22 41.78 17.18 2.71
C LEU A 22 43.29 17.13 2.96
N ASP A 23 43.85 15.93 3.09
CA ASP A 23 45.28 15.74 3.38
C ASP A 23 46.20 16.17 2.21
N ASN A 24 45.63 16.32 1.01
CA ASN A 24 46.29 16.89 -0.17
C ASN A 24 46.15 18.43 -0.27
N GLY A 25 45.59 19.08 0.75
CA GLY A 25 45.35 20.53 0.76
C GLY A 25 44.10 20.99 0.00
N ALA A 26 43.37 20.10 -0.66
CA ALA A 26 42.16 20.47 -1.38
C ALA A 26 41.00 20.78 -0.42
N GLU A 27 40.20 21.79 -0.74
CA GLU A 27 39.01 22.16 0.02
C GLU A 27 37.76 21.50 -0.57
N ARG A 28 36.93 20.89 0.27
CA ARG A 28 35.64 20.30 -0.11
C ARG A 28 34.54 20.77 0.81
N GLU A 29 33.44 21.17 0.22
CA GLU A 29 32.15 21.28 0.91
C GLU A 29 31.62 19.88 1.14
N ILE A 30 31.29 19.56 2.40
CA ILE A 30 30.65 18.29 2.75
C ILE A 30 29.34 18.63 3.44
N ASP A 31 28.23 18.39 2.74
CA ASP A 31 26.92 18.42 3.35
C ASP A 31 26.67 17.08 4.05
N GLY A 32 26.96 17.06 5.36
CA GLY A 32 26.73 15.89 6.19
C GLY A 32 25.25 15.49 6.25
N ALA A 33 24.33 16.45 6.18
CA ALA A 33 22.89 16.19 6.22
C ALA A 33 22.40 15.54 4.92
N ALA A 34 22.82 16.05 3.77
CA ALA A 34 22.50 15.44 2.48
C ALA A 34 23.17 14.06 2.31
N ALA A 35 24.44 13.91 2.71
CA ALA A 35 25.14 12.64 2.66
C ALA A 35 24.46 11.58 3.55
N TRP A 36 24.04 11.98 4.75
CA TRP A 36 23.26 11.13 5.65
C TRP A 36 21.93 10.74 5.04
N LYS A 37 21.16 11.71 4.52
CA LYS A 37 19.86 11.45 3.89
C LYS A 37 19.98 10.49 2.71
N LEU A 38 21.03 10.62 1.91
CA LEU A 38 21.33 9.68 0.83
C LEU A 38 21.64 8.28 1.35
N ALA A 39 22.48 8.16 2.39
CA ALA A 39 22.78 6.86 3.01
C ALA A 39 21.54 6.21 3.63
N LEU A 40 20.70 7.01 4.29
CA LEU A 40 19.43 6.56 4.85
C LEU A 40 18.47 6.07 3.76
N GLY A 41 18.39 6.78 2.62
CA GLY A 41 17.63 6.33 1.44
C GLY A 41 18.04 4.92 1.00
N LYS A 42 19.34 4.61 0.97
CA LYS A 42 19.80 3.25 0.62
C LYS A 42 19.32 2.18 1.61
N HIS A 43 19.22 2.51 2.90
CA HIS A 43 18.71 1.57 3.89
C HIS A 43 17.26 1.18 3.61
N PHE A 44 16.42 2.14 3.23
CA PHE A 44 15.05 1.87 2.79
C PHE A 44 15.02 0.97 1.54
N GLU A 45 15.91 1.16 0.56
CA GLU A 45 15.97 0.32 -0.67
C GLU A 45 16.28 -1.14 -0.33
N THR A 46 17.17 -1.36 0.64
CA THR A 46 17.61 -2.69 1.05
C THR A 46 16.70 -3.36 2.08
N SER A 47 15.74 -2.63 2.65
CA SER A 47 14.97 -3.10 3.79
C SER A 47 13.94 -4.17 3.39
N PRO A 48 13.90 -5.32 4.09
CA PRO A 48 12.86 -6.34 3.87
C PRO A 48 11.45 -5.82 4.18
N VAL A 49 11.32 -4.79 5.03
CA VAL A 49 10.04 -4.18 5.42
C VAL A 49 9.37 -3.50 4.21
N MET A 50 10.14 -3.01 3.23
CA MET A 50 9.57 -2.43 2.00
C MET A 50 8.75 -3.44 1.20
N SER A 51 9.10 -4.72 1.26
CA SER A 51 8.36 -5.79 0.56
C SER A 51 6.93 -5.95 1.08
N SER A 52 6.66 -5.59 2.34
CA SER A 52 5.31 -5.64 2.91
C SER A 52 4.50 -4.36 2.64
N LEU A 53 5.08 -3.34 1.98
CA LEU A 53 4.44 -2.05 1.74
C LEU A 53 3.94 -1.89 0.29
N LYS A 54 2.73 -1.35 0.13
CA LYS A 54 2.10 -0.99 -1.16
C LYS A 54 2.70 0.31 -1.75
N ILE A 55 3.34 1.12 -0.92
CA ILE A 55 3.94 2.40 -1.32
C ILE A 55 5.32 2.20 -1.97
N PRO A 56 5.69 3.03 -2.95
CA PRO A 56 7.02 3.03 -3.53
C PRO A 56 8.06 3.53 -2.52
N HIS A 57 9.31 3.19 -2.79
CA HIS A 57 10.48 3.55 -1.97
C HIS A 57 10.61 5.05 -1.70
N ASP A 58 10.37 5.88 -2.70
CA ASP A 58 10.45 7.34 -2.57
C ASP A 58 9.45 7.88 -1.55
N LEU A 59 8.19 7.41 -1.59
CA LEU A 59 7.17 7.81 -0.62
C LEU A 59 7.46 7.28 0.78
N ALA A 60 8.01 6.08 0.91
CA ALA A 60 8.45 5.57 2.22
C ALA A 60 9.58 6.43 2.79
N THR A 61 10.58 6.76 1.97
CA THR A 61 11.68 7.64 2.38
C THR A 61 11.13 9.01 2.80
N ALA A 62 10.23 9.61 2.03
CA ALA A 62 9.62 10.89 2.36
C ALA A 62 8.80 10.85 3.66
N ALA A 63 8.04 9.77 3.90
CA ALA A 63 7.17 9.65 5.06
C ALA A 63 7.92 9.32 6.36
N PHE A 64 9.02 8.56 6.28
CA PHE A 64 9.66 7.95 7.45
C PHE A 64 11.10 8.44 7.71
N SER A 65 11.77 9.10 6.76
CA SER A 65 13.17 9.54 6.95
C SER A 65 13.37 10.48 8.14
N ASP A 66 12.42 11.39 8.39
CA ASP A 66 12.49 12.37 9.48
C ASP A 66 12.49 11.74 10.88
N SER A 67 12.05 10.48 10.98
CA SER A 67 12.05 9.71 12.23
C SER A 67 13.46 9.19 12.59
N PHE A 68 14.41 9.17 11.65
CA PHE A 68 15.74 8.62 11.86
C PHE A 68 16.78 9.71 12.09
N ARG A 69 17.58 9.54 13.16
CA ARG A 69 18.60 10.50 13.60
C ARG A 69 19.86 9.76 14.05
N ILE A 70 20.96 10.50 14.15
CA ILE A 70 22.19 10.00 14.76
C ILE A 70 22.30 10.63 16.16
N GLU A 71 22.25 9.79 17.18
CA GLU A 71 22.48 10.19 18.57
C GLU A 71 23.62 9.37 19.15
N GLY A 72 24.63 10.05 19.73
CA GLY A 72 25.80 9.37 20.31
C GLY A 72 26.56 8.48 19.31
N GLY A 73 26.51 8.81 18.01
CA GLY A 73 27.13 8.02 16.95
C GLY A 73 26.36 6.74 16.56
N LYS A 74 25.16 6.53 17.09
CA LYS A 74 24.28 5.42 16.72
C LYS A 74 23.05 5.92 15.98
N LEU A 75 22.56 5.11 15.05
CA LEU A 75 21.25 5.35 14.43
C LEU A 75 20.17 5.11 15.48
N VAL A 76 19.33 6.12 15.66
CA VAL A 76 18.18 6.11 16.54
C VAL A 76 16.96 6.49 15.74
N ALA A 77 15.88 5.72 15.91
CA ALA A 77 14.58 6.10 15.40
C ALA A 77 13.72 6.63 16.54
N VAL A 78 12.95 7.68 16.25
CA VAL A 78 11.97 8.26 17.16
C VAL A 78 10.58 8.14 16.56
N ASP A 79 9.56 7.98 17.40
CA ASP A 79 8.18 8.01 16.94
C ASP A 79 7.66 9.46 16.74
N LYS A 80 6.38 9.58 16.38
CA LYS A 80 5.73 10.90 16.19
C LYS A 80 5.71 11.78 17.44
N HIS A 81 5.91 11.20 18.62
CA HIS A 81 6.00 11.92 19.88
C HIS A 81 7.44 12.25 20.27
N GLY A 82 8.42 11.89 19.42
CA GLY A 82 9.85 12.07 19.70
C GLY A 82 10.40 11.02 20.66
N ILE A 83 9.68 9.93 20.92
CA ILE A 83 10.12 8.87 21.83
C ILE A 83 11.01 7.90 21.07
N GLN A 84 12.19 7.62 21.62
CA GLN A 84 13.13 6.65 21.07
C GLN A 84 12.53 5.24 20.99
N LEU A 85 12.69 4.60 19.83
CA LEU A 85 12.27 3.23 19.59
C LEU A 85 13.37 2.25 20.03
N TYR A 86 12.99 1.34 20.92
CA TYR A 86 13.83 0.25 21.41
C TYR A 86 13.52 -1.04 20.66
N SER A 87 14.52 -1.93 20.57
CA SER A 87 14.33 -3.24 19.98
C SER A 87 13.43 -4.10 20.88
N GLY A 88 12.46 -4.77 20.28
CA GLY A 88 11.62 -5.75 20.98
C GLY A 88 12.32 -7.11 21.16
N THR A 89 13.40 -7.35 20.42
CA THR A 89 14.20 -8.59 20.51
C THR A 89 15.49 -8.39 21.31
N ARG A 90 16.09 -7.20 21.22
CA ARG A 90 17.28 -6.79 21.97
C ARG A 90 16.89 -5.80 23.07
N PHE A 91 16.45 -6.34 24.21
CA PHE A 91 16.03 -5.51 25.33
C PHE A 91 17.14 -4.57 25.80
N GLY A 92 16.81 -3.29 25.98
CA GLY A 92 17.75 -2.26 26.39
C GLY A 92 18.61 -1.67 25.27
N GLU A 93 18.51 -2.20 24.05
CA GLU A 93 19.16 -1.61 22.88
C GLU A 93 18.17 -0.83 22.02
N VAL A 94 18.68 0.18 21.32
CA VAL A 94 17.91 0.91 20.31
C VAL A 94 17.52 -0.04 19.17
N ALA A 95 16.33 0.17 18.61
CA ALA A 95 15.90 -0.58 17.45
C ALA A 95 16.90 -0.35 16.30
N ASN A 96 17.25 -1.41 15.59
CA ASN A 96 18.01 -1.27 14.35
C ASN A 96 17.10 -0.67 13.27
N PHE A 97 17.65 -0.33 12.11
CA PHE A 97 16.88 0.35 11.06
C PHE A 97 15.59 -0.40 10.68
N ASP A 98 15.68 -1.71 10.40
CA ASP A 98 14.53 -2.50 9.94
C ASP A 98 13.47 -2.68 11.04
N GLU A 99 13.86 -2.95 12.29
CA GLU A 99 12.93 -3.06 13.41
C GLU A 99 12.25 -1.73 13.71
N ALA A 100 13.02 -0.64 13.71
CA ALA A 100 12.49 0.70 13.88
C ALA A 100 11.51 1.05 12.77
N PHE A 101 11.87 0.75 11.51
CA PHE A 101 11.02 1.02 10.37
C PHE A 101 9.71 0.23 10.43
N ALA A 102 9.75 -1.05 10.79
CA ALA A 102 8.56 -1.86 11.01
C ALA A 102 7.67 -1.28 12.13
N GLN A 103 8.26 -0.88 13.27
CA GLN A 103 7.52 -0.25 14.37
C GLN A 103 6.89 1.09 13.96
N LEU A 104 7.58 1.89 13.14
CA LEU A 104 7.05 3.16 12.63
C LEU A 104 5.87 2.95 11.68
N VAL A 105 5.95 1.94 10.81
CA VAL A 105 4.86 1.53 9.93
C VAL A 105 3.67 1.04 10.76
N ASP A 106 3.90 0.23 11.78
CA ASP A 106 2.83 -0.32 12.64
C ASP A 106 2.09 0.75 13.44
N ARG A 107 2.78 1.83 13.82
CA ARG A 107 2.21 3.00 14.49
C ARG A 107 1.63 4.04 13.52
N TYR A 108 1.73 3.82 12.21
CA TYR A 108 1.25 4.78 11.24
C TYR A 108 -0.29 4.82 11.23
N PRO A 109 -0.94 6.01 11.33
CA PRO A 109 -2.40 6.11 11.45
C PRO A 109 -3.17 5.41 10.32
N SER A 110 -2.62 5.41 9.11
CA SER A 110 -3.24 4.79 7.93
C SER A 110 -2.45 3.55 7.48
N LYS A 111 -1.92 2.77 8.43
CA LYS A 111 -1.06 1.60 8.13
C LYS A 111 -1.71 0.62 7.17
N ASP A 112 -3.02 0.39 7.28
CA ASP A 112 -3.75 -0.55 6.43
C ASP A 112 -3.75 -0.15 4.94
N MET A 113 -3.61 1.15 4.67
CA MET A 113 -3.51 1.67 3.30
C MET A 113 -2.10 1.49 2.72
N ILE A 114 -1.07 1.58 3.56
CA ILE A 114 0.33 1.45 3.13
C ILE A 114 0.84 0.01 3.19
N LEU A 115 0.22 -0.87 3.99
CA LEU A 115 0.58 -2.28 4.09
C LEU A 115 -0.10 -3.10 2.97
N ARG A 116 0.68 -4.01 2.38
CA ARG A 116 0.19 -5.14 1.60
C ARG A 116 -0.47 -6.07 2.59
N GLN A 117 -1.77 -5.88 2.80
CA GLN A 117 -2.60 -6.79 3.59
C GLN A 117 -2.25 -8.24 3.19
N SER A 118 -1.71 -9.00 4.14
CA SER A 118 -1.40 -10.41 3.94
C SER A 118 -2.72 -11.13 3.68
N GLY A 119 -3.06 -11.35 2.40
CA GLY A 119 -4.29 -12.03 2.00
C GLY A 119 -5.16 -11.34 0.94
N ALA A 120 -4.80 -10.17 0.42
CA ALA A 120 -5.47 -9.61 -0.75
C ALA A 120 -4.65 -9.89 -2.01
N SER A 121 -4.66 -11.15 -2.44
CA SER A 121 -4.35 -11.49 -3.83
C SER A 121 -5.30 -10.70 -4.72
N SER A 122 -4.74 -9.90 -5.61
CA SER A 122 -5.46 -9.15 -6.62
C SER A 122 -6.18 -10.11 -7.56
N THR A 123 -7.48 -10.27 -7.38
CA THR A 123 -8.40 -10.33 -8.51
C THR A 123 -9.37 -9.17 -8.32
N ALA A 124 -9.37 -8.26 -9.29
CA ALA A 124 -10.13 -7.04 -9.26
C ALA A 124 -11.62 -7.28 -8.96
N VAL A 125 -12.19 -6.51 -8.04
CA VAL A 125 -13.55 -5.99 -8.18
C VAL A 125 -13.72 -4.76 -7.29
N SER A 126 -14.12 -3.70 -7.98
CA SER A 126 -14.58 -2.40 -7.52
C SER A 126 -15.83 -2.49 -6.65
N GLY A 127 -15.85 -1.69 -5.58
CA GLY A 127 -17.06 -1.02 -5.07
C GLY A 127 -17.90 -1.78 -4.03
N GLY A 128 -18.04 -1.16 -2.86
CA GLY A 128 -19.20 -1.35 -1.98
C GLY A 128 -18.97 -2.16 -0.71
N GLU A 129 -18.84 -1.44 0.40
CA GLU A 129 -19.50 -1.75 1.68
C GLU A 129 -19.05 -3.00 2.48
N GLN A 130 -18.17 -2.73 3.45
CA GLN A 130 -18.25 -3.13 4.85
C GLN A 130 -18.97 -4.45 5.21
N GLY A 131 -18.20 -5.46 5.63
CA GLY A 131 -18.78 -6.59 6.38
C GLY A 131 -17.84 -7.78 6.62
N THR A 132 -17.22 -7.78 7.80
CA THR A 132 -16.96 -8.94 8.68
C THR A 132 -16.91 -10.34 8.05
N GLY A 133 -15.69 -10.91 8.01
CA GLY A 133 -15.37 -12.33 8.24
C GLY A 133 -16.20 -13.43 7.56
N ASN A 134 -15.55 -14.18 6.66
CA ASN A 134 -15.99 -15.46 6.07
C ASN A 134 -16.97 -15.39 4.89
N THR A 135 -16.73 -14.50 3.94
CA THR A 135 -17.37 -14.60 2.61
C THR A 135 -16.37 -15.18 1.60
N ILE A 136 -16.71 -16.29 0.93
CA ILE A 136 -15.90 -16.91 -0.13
C ILE A 136 -16.68 -17.01 -1.43
N THR A 137 -16.00 -17.11 -2.57
CA THR A 137 -16.69 -17.30 -3.85
C THR A 137 -17.19 -18.73 -4.01
N ARG A 138 -18.22 -18.94 -4.85
CA ARG A 138 -18.74 -20.29 -5.16
C ARG A 138 -17.68 -21.23 -5.71
N SER A 139 -16.85 -20.74 -6.62
CA SER A 139 -15.69 -21.49 -7.15
C SER A 139 -14.71 -21.91 -6.04
N GLN A 140 -14.47 -21.02 -5.07
CA GLN A 140 -13.60 -21.32 -3.94
C GLN A 140 -14.23 -22.34 -2.98
N PHE A 141 -15.54 -22.27 -2.73
CA PHE A 141 -16.29 -23.28 -1.97
C PHE A 141 -16.25 -24.65 -2.67
N ASP A 142 -16.41 -24.68 -4.00
CA ASP A 142 -16.43 -25.91 -4.76
C ASP A 142 -15.07 -26.61 -4.80
N SER A 143 -13.99 -25.84 -4.73
CA SER A 143 -12.60 -26.33 -4.71
C SER A 143 -12.13 -26.84 -3.33
N MET A 144 -12.92 -26.68 -2.26
CA MET A 144 -12.55 -27.15 -0.93
C MET A 144 -12.75 -28.67 -0.75
N PRO A 145 -11.94 -29.35 0.09
CA PRO A 145 -12.21 -30.72 0.51
C PRO A 145 -13.56 -30.84 1.22
N SER A 146 -14.28 -31.96 1.06
CA SER A 146 -15.64 -32.15 1.58
C SER A 146 -15.78 -31.89 3.10
N ALA A 147 -14.75 -32.23 3.88
CA ALA A 147 -14.71 -31.96 5.32
C ALA A 147 -14.67 -30.45 5.64
N SER A 148 -13.98 -29.66 4.82
CA SER A 148 -13.88 -28.20 4.96
C SER A 148 -15.15 -27.49 4.53
N LYS A 149 -15.84 -28.01 3.49
CA LYS A 149 -17.16 -27.49 3.06
C LYS A 149 -18.20 -27.58 4.18
N ALA A 150 -18.27 -28.74 4.85
CA ALA A 150 -19.21 -28.97 5.95
C ALA A 150 -18.91 -28.05 7.15
N LYS A 151 -17.63 -27.82 7.47
CA LYS A 151 -17.24 -26.86 8.50
C LYS A 151 -17.62 -25.43 8.13
N PHE A 152 -17.37 -25.03 6.89
CA PHE A 152 -17.68 -23.68 6.40
C PHE A 152 -19.18 -23.35 6.48
N ILE A 153 -20.04 -24.29 6.08
CA ILE A 153 -21.50 -24.15 6.21
C ILE A 153 -21.89 -24.13 7.70
N LYS A 154 -21.31 -25.01 8.52
CA LYS A 154 -21.62 -25.10 9.95
C LYS A 154 -21.19 -23.86 10.74
N GLU A 155 -20.14 -23.17 10.30
CA GLU A 155 -19.62 -21.93 10.88
C GLU A 155 -20.33 -20.66 10.34
N GLY A 156 -21.34 -20.82 9.46
CA GLY A 156 -22.14 -19.71 8.97
C GLY A 156 -21.46 -18.86 7.89
N GLY A 157 -20.50 -19.43 7.15
CA GLY A 157 -19.81 -18.74 6.07
C GLY A 157 -20.75 -18.37 4.91
N LYS A 158 -20.57 -17.19 4.33
CA LYS A 158 -21.34 -16.73 3.17
C LYS A 158 -20.66 -17.14 1.87
N ILE A 159 -21.43 -17.70 0.94
CA ILE A 159 -20.97 -18.03 -0.41
C ILE A 159 -21.54 -16.98 -1.36
N VAL A 160 -20.67 -16.29 -2.09
CA VAL A 160 -21.06 -15.33 -3.13
C VAL A 160 -20.66 -15.84 -4.52
N ASP A 161 -21.49 -15.61 -5.53
CA ASP A 161 -21.12 -15.92 -6.91
C ASP A 161 -20.28 -14.76 -7.46
N GLY A 162 -18.96 -14.98 -7.55
CA GLY A 162 -18.08 -14.08 -8.28
C GLY A 162 -18.22 -14.34 -9.78
N ALA A 163 -18.69 -13.33 -10.52
CA ALA A 163 -18.72 -13.22 -11.98
C ALA A 163 -19.10 -14.51 -12.74
N THR A 164 -20.38 -14.63 -13.09
CA THR A 164 -20.79 -15.43 -14.24
C THR A 164 -20.23 -14.80 -15.51
N GLU A 165 -18.97 -15.12 -15.85
CA GLU A 165 -18.56 -15.08 -17.24
C GLU A 165 -19.40 -16.14 -17.97
N HIS A 166 -20.48 -15.68 -18.59
CA HIS A 166 -21.21 -16.40 -19.61
C HIS A 166 -20.26 -16.65 -20.80
N SER A 167 -19.44 -17.70 -20.70
CA SER A 167 -18.77 -18.30 -21.85
C SER A 167 -19.74 -19.20 -22.60
N SER A 168 -20.80 -18.60 -23.12
CA SER A 168 -21.56 -19.16 -24.23
C SER A 168 -22.04 -18.00 -25.07
N SER A 169 -21.22 -17.61 -26.03
CA SER A 169 -21.64 -16.77 -27.16
C SER A 169 -22.87 -17.42 -27.83
N PRO A 170 -24.05 -16.78 -27.87
CA PRO A 170 -25.07 -17.15 -28.83
C PRO A 170 -25.00 -16.19 -30.01
N ALA A 171 -25.10 -16.77 -31.20
CA ALA A 171 -25.12 -16.09 -32.49
C ALA A 171 -26.08 -14.87 -32.53
N PRO A 172 -25.80 -13.85 -33.37
CA PRO A 172 -26.68 -12.69 -33.50
C PRO A 172 -27.95 -13.12 -34.25
N ALA A 173 -29.05 -13.30 -33.53
CA ALA A 173 -30.34 -13.65 -34.12
C ALA A 173 -31.37 -12.52 -33.94
N ARG A 174 -31.53 -11.77 -35.03
CA ARG A 174 -32.74 -11.09 -35.51
C ARG A 174 -33.36 -10.01 -34.61
N VAL A 175 -33.01 -8.77 -34.95
CA VAL A 175 -33.88 -7.60 -34.80
C VAL A 175 -35.15 -7.84 -35.62
N ASN A 176 -36.27 -8.10 -34.95
CA ASN A 176 -37.60 -7.79 -35.46
C ASN A 176 -38.27 -6.79 -34.50
N GLY A 177 -37.80 -5.54 -34.59
CA GLY A 177 -38.61 -4.33 -34.51
C GLY A 177 -39.27 -3.88 -33.21
N LYS A 178 -39.57 -4.73 -32.22
CA LYS A 178 -40.27 -4.25 -30.98
C LYS A 178 -40.24 -5.16 -29.75
N THR A 179 -39.55 -6.29 -29.78
CA THR A 179 -39.43 -7.20 -28.62
C THR A 179 -38.02 -7.17 -28.05
N ILE A 180 -37.88 -7.01 -26.73
CA ILE A 180 -36.58 -7.06 -26.02
C ILE A 180 -36.59 -8.11 -24.93
N THR A 181 -35.41 -8.60 -24.54
CA THR A 181 -35.29 -9.55 -23.44
C THR A 181 -35.57 -8.92 -22.08
N ARG A 182 -36.00 -9.72 -21.10
CA ARG A 182 -36.20 -9.24 -19.72
C ARG A 182 -34.93 -8.59 -19.17
N ALA A 183 -33.77 -9.20 -19.43
CA ALA A 183 -32.47 -8.67 -19.06
C ALA A 183 -32.18 -7.30 -19.72
N ALA A 184 -32.55 -7.11 -20.99
CA ALA A 184 -32.37 -5.83 -21.68
C ALA A 184 -33.32 -4.74 -21.15
N PHE A 185 -34.55 -5.09 -20.76
CA PHE A 185 -35.48 -4.16 -20.13
C PHE A 185 -35.01 -3.72 -18.73
N ASP A 186 -34.42 -4.64 -17.96
CA ASP A 186 -34.03 -4.38 -16.57
C ASP A 186 -32.78 -3.50 -16.42
N VAL A 187 -31.97 -3.34 -17.48
CA VAL A 187 -30.84 -2.38 -17.53
C VAL A 187 -31.21 -1.05 -18.18
N MET A 188 -32.42 -0.91 -18.74
CA MET A 188 -32.85 0.31 -19.42
C MET A 188 -33.09 1.45 -18.40
N PRO A 189 -32.71 2.71 -18.71
CA PRO A 189 -33.03 3.88 -17.88
C PRO A 189 -34.54 3.99 -17.63
N HIS A 190 -34.93 4.36 -16.40
CA HIS A 190 -36.34 4.41 -16.00
C HIS A 190 -37.23 5.28 -16.91
N MET A 191 -36.67 6.37 -17.47
CA MET A 191 -37.37 7.26 -18.40
C MET A 191 -37.67 6.58 -19.75
N GLU A 192 -36.81 5.67 -20.19
CA GLU A 192 -36.95 4.97 -21.47
C GLU A 192 -37.90 3.78 -21.38
N ARG A 193 -38.04 3.16 -20.20
CA ARG A 193 -38.99 2.05 -19.97
C ARG A 193 -40.44 2.47 -20.22
N ALA A 194 -40.81 3.67 -19.78
CA ALA A 194 -42.15 4.20 -20.00
C ALA A 194 -42.41 4.49 -21.50
N ALA A 195 -41.40 5.00 -22.21
CA ALA A 195 -41.48 5.23 -23.66
C ALA A 195 -41.55 3.90 -24.44
N PHE A 196 -40.85 2.87 -23.98
CA PHE A 196 -40.85 1.54 -24.59
C PHE A 196 -42.26 0.92 -24.63
N PHE A 197 -42.95 0.88 -23.49
CA PHE A 197 -44.34 0.40 -23.45
C PHE A 197 -45.29 1.30 -24.24
N LYS A 198 -45.10 2.62 -24.18
CA LYS A 198 -45.92 3.58 -24.94
C LYS A 198 -45.76 3.43 -26.45
N SER A 199 -44.60 2.94 -26.91
CA SER A 199 -44.33 2.63 -28.32
C SER A 199 -44.87 1.27 -28.76
N GLY A 200 -45.45 0.48 -27.84
CA GLY A 200 -45.94 -0.88 -28.11
C GLY A 200 -44.84 -1.94 -28.08
N GLY A 201 -43.78 -1.72 -27.30
CA GLY A 201 -42.73 -2.72 -27.08
C GLY A 201 -43.20 -3.87 -26.19
N THR A 202 -42.72 -5.08 -26.48
CA THR A 202 -43.02 -6.30 -25.71
C THR A 202 -41.74 -6.88 -25.11
N ILE A 203 -41.88 -7.54 -23.95
CA ILE A 203 -40.76 -8.21 -23.29
C ILE A 203 -40.97 -9.72 -23.45
N ASP A 204 -39.98 -10.41 -23.99
CA ASP A 204 -39.99 -11.86 -24.23
C ASP A 204 -38.65 -12.45 -23.74
N ASP A 205 -38.64 -13.63 -23.11
CA ASP A 205 -37.45 -14.21 -22.46
C ASP A 205 -36.61 -15.08 -23.41
#